data_AF-A0A9W7GAE0-F1
#
_entry.id   AF-A0A9W7GAE0-F1
#
_cell.length_a   1.000
_cell.length_b   1.000
_cell.length_c   1.000
_cell.angle_alpha   90.00
_cell.angle_beta   90.00
_cell.angle_gamma   90.00
#
_symmetry.space_group_name_H-M   'P 1'
#
loop_
_entity.id
_entity.type
_entity.pdbx_description
1 polymer ?
#
loop_
_entity_poly.entity_id
_entity_poly.type
_entity_poly.pdbx_seq_one_letter_code
_entity_poly.pdbx_strand_id
1 'polypeptide(L)'
;MAKILKVPFSYFDDDQIEALNDTARRVFLARKAIGDNRSHQAEQIYTALLNSPSIDLTSFAATSLLLALHYQRSDKDIKKARSVFNNFVKTIHEYEAEGEDEGRVKDCNCGCGDDCTARVLQAFALFESRNNLLPKSAFLIRKAIEFDPKIASLLRWKMFHGLEHKVFATQLRPNPRRTNKVDNS
;
A
#
# COMPACT_ATOMS: atom_id res chain seq x y z
N MET A 1 -0.04 -34.11 -8.61
CA MET A 1 -1.39 -33.54 -8.80
C MET A 1 -1.62 -32.49 -7.72
N ALA A 2 -1.62 -31.20 -8.08
CA ALA A 2 -1.86 -30.13 -7.13
C ALA A 2 -3.37 -30.04 -6.83
N LYS A 3 -3.74 -30.23 -5.56
CA LYS A 3 -5.09 -29.95 -5.06
C LYS A 3 -5.29 -28.43 -5.14
N ILE A 4 -6.10 -27.99 -6.10
CA ILE A 4 -6.65 -26.63 -6.10
C ILE A 4 -7.57 -26.57 -4.87
N LEU A 5 -7.12 -25.88 -3.83
CA LEU A 5 -7.95 -25.52 -2.69
C LEU A 5 -9.08 -24.62 -3.21
N LYS A 6 -10.28 -25.19 -3.38
CA LYS A 6 -11.51 -24.41 -3.53
C LYS A 6 -11.77 -23.75 -2.19
N VAL A 7 -11.34 -22.50 -2.05
CA VAL A 7 -11.78 -21.65 -0.94
C VAL A 7 -13.30 -21.48 -1.13
N PRO A 8 -14.14 -21.86 -0.15
CA PRO A 8 -15.58 -21.68 -0.28
C PRO A 8 -15.90 -20.19 -0.36
N PHE A 9 -16.51 -19.79 -1.47
CA PHE A 9 -16.96 -18.43 -1.80
C PHE A 9 -18.15 -17.95 -0.93
N SER A 10 -18.35 -18.53 0.26
CA SER A 10 -19.55 -18.34 1.07
C SER A 10 -19.44 -17.14 2.02
N TYR A 11 -18.75 -16.06 1.63
CA TYR A 11 -18.51 -14.91 2.52
C TYR A 11 -18.61 -13.55 1.82
N PHE A 12 -19.09 -13.49 0.58
CA PHE A 12 -19.25 -12.24 -0.17
C PHE A 12 -20.68 -12.13 -0.68
N ASP A 13 -21.33 -10.98 -0.46
CA ASP A 13 -22.62 -10.65 -1.07
C ASP A 13 -22.48 -10.63 -2.61
N ASP A 14 -23.54 -10.99 -3.33
CA ASP A 14 -23.54 -11.09 -4.81
C ASP A 14 -23.08 -9.77 -5.48
N ASP A 15 -23.44 -8.63 -4.90
CA ASP A 15 -23.02 -7.29 -5.35
C ASP A 15 -21.49 -7.06 -5.19
N GLN A 16 -20.88 -7.61 -4.14
CA GLN A 16 -19.43 -7.52 -3.92
C GLN A 16 -18.67 -8.41 -4.90
N ILE A 17 -19.24 -9.56 -5.27
CA ILE A 17 -18.67 -10.48 -6.27
C ILE A 17 -18.69 -9.82 -7.65
N GLU A 18 -19.77 -9.13 -8.02
CA GLU A 18 -19.85 -8.40 -9.29
C GLU A 18 -18.87 -7.22 -9.35
N ALA A 19 -18.75 -6.43 -8.28
CA ALA A 19 -17.78 -5.33 -8.19
C ALA A 19 -16.31 -5.80 -8.23
N LEU A 20 -16.00 -6.93 -7.59
CA LEU A 20 -14.68 -7.57 -7.66
C LEU A 20 -14.37 -8.07 -9.08
N ASN A 21 -15.36 -8.64 -9.76
CA ASN A 21 -15.24 -9.07 -11.16
C ASN A 21 -15.02 -7.88 -12.10
N ASP A 22 -15.70 -6.75 -11.88
CA ASP A 22 -15.48 -5.52 -12.67
C ASP A 22 -14.09 -4.93 -12.42
N THR A 23 -13.65 -4.86 -11.16
CA THR A 23 -12.31 -4.37 -10.79
C THR A 23 -11.21 -5.23 -11.42
N ALA A 24 -11.28 -6.55 -11.25
CA ALA A 24 -10.33 -7.48 -11.84
C ALA A 24 -10.28 -7.38 -13.37
N ARG A 25 -11.46 -7.25 -14.02
CA ARG A 25 -11.57 -7.05 -15.47
C ARG A 25 -10.91 -5.74 -15.91
N ARG A 26 -11.15 -4.63 -15.22
CA ARG A 26 -10.53 -3.34 -15.53
C ARG A 26 -9.01 -3.39 -15.35
N VAL A 27 -8.51 -3.99 -14.27
CA VAL A 27 -7.07 -4.19 -14.06
C VAL A 27 -6.46 -5.04 -15.20
N PHE A 28 -7.15 -6.09 -15.64
CA PHE A 28 -6.73 -6.88 -16.78
C PHE A 28 -6.67 -6.05 -18.08
N LEU A 29 -7.69 -5.24 -18.35
CA LEU A 29 -7.73 -4.35 -19.52
C LEU A 29 -6.61 -3.31 -19.48
N ALA A 30 -6.30 -2.73 -18.32
CA ALA A 30 -5.19 -1.80 -18.16
C ALA A 30 -3.84 -2.47 -18.48
N ARG A 31 -3.61 -3.69 -17.97
CA ARG A 31 -2.39 -4.46 -18.29
C ARG A 31 -2.29 -4.80 -19.77
N LYS A 32 -3.40 -5.18 -20.41
CA LYS A 32 -3.47 -5.41 -21.85
C LYS A 32 -3.13 -4.13 -22.63
N ALA A 33 -3.70 -2.99 -22.23
CA ALA A 33 -3.41 -1.70 -22.85
C ALA A 33 -1.91 -1.33 -22.76
N ILE A 34 -1.24 -1.63 -21.62
CA ILE A 34 0.22 -1.49 -21.50
C ILE A 34 0.94 -2.39 -22.51
N GLY A 35 0.54 -3.66 -22.62
CA GLY A 35 1.12 -4.61 -23.59
C GLY A 35 0.93 -4.16 -25.05
N ASP A 36 -0.17 -3.49 -25.35
CA ASP A 36 -0.50 -2.94 -26.67
C ASP A 36 0.10 -1.54 -26.93
N ASN A 37 1.03 -1.06 -26.10
CA ASN A 37 1.61 0.31 -26.15
C ASN A 37 0.59 1.45 -26.02
N ARG A 38 -0.60 1.19 -25.47
CA ARG A 38 -1.66 2.19 -25.21
C ARG A 38 -1.54 2.73 -23.78
N SER A 39 -0.42 3.38 -23.49
CA SER A 39 -0.06 3.85 -22.14
C SER A 39 -1.12 4.77 -21.52
N HIS A 40 -1.56 5.78 -22.26
CA HIS A 40 -2.59 6.71 -21.82
C HIS A 40 -3.92 6.04 -21.46
N GLN A 41 -4.30 4.99 -22.20
CA GLN A 41 -5.52 4.24 -21.91
C GLN A 41 -5.39 3.46 -20.60
N ALA A 42 -4.21 2.90 -20.30
CA ALA A 42 -3.96 2.24 -19.02
C ALA A 42 -4.01 3.22 -17.85
N GLU A 43 -3.43 4.42 -18.00
CA GLU A 43 -3.51 5.51 -17.02
C GLU A 43 -4.96 5.88 -16.70
N GLN A 44 -5.79 6.06 -17.74
CA GLN A 44 -7.22 6.38 -17.57
C GLN A 44 -7.96 5.29 -16.79
N ILE A 45 -7.72 4.01 -17.11
CA ILE A 45 -8.39 2.89 -16.44
C ILE A 45 -8.00 2.84 -14.96
N TYR A 46 -6.71 2.96 -14.64
CA TYR A 46 -6.25 2.95 -13.25
C TYR A 46 -6.76 4.16 -12.47
N THR A 47 -6.76 5.35 -13.07
CA THR A 47 -7.28 6.56 -12.41
C THR A 47 -8.77 6.45 -12.14
N ALA A 48 -9.54 5.91 -13.09
CA ALA A 48 -10.96 5.66 -12.91
C ALA A 48 -11.25 4.64 -11.80
N LEU A 49 -10.41 3.61 -11.66
CA LEU A 49 -10.51 2.65 -10.55
C LEU A 49 -10.23 3.31 -9.20
N LEU A 50 -9.17 4.12 -9.08
CA LEU A 50 -8.82 4.78 -7.82
C LEU A 50 -9.85 5.82 -7.36
N ASN A 51 -10.62 6.39 -8.30
CA ASN A 51 -11.70 7.32 -8.00
C ASN A 51 -13.06 6.62 -7.79
N SER A 52 -13.12 5.28 -7.86
CA SER A 52 -14.35 4.54 -7.64
C SER A 52 -14.69 4.51 -6.15
N PRO A 53 -15.90 4.94 -5.73
CA PRO A 53 -16.27 5.00 -4.31
C PRO A 53 -16.41 3.61 -3.66
N SER A 54 -16.54 2.55 -4.46
CA SER A 54 -16.71 1.16 -4.01
C SER A 54 -15.42 0.33 -4.04
N ILE A 55 -14.26 0.95 -4.28
CA ILE A 55 -13.00 0.20 -4.33
C ILE A 55 -12.60 -0.26 -2.92
N ASP A 56 -12.35 -1.55 -2.76
CA ASP A 56 -11.83 -2.08 -1.49
C ASP A 56 -10.36 -1.68 -1.29
N LEU A 57 -9.91 -1.70 -0.03
CA LEU A 57 -8.55 -1.28 0.33
C LEU A 57 -7.48 -2.07 -0.41
N THR A 58 -7.70 -3.38 -0.59
CA THR A 58 -6.78 -4.28 -1.30
C THR A 58 -6.63 -3.87 -2.77
N SER A 59 -7.74 -3.65 -3.48
CA SER A 59 -7.70 -3.21 -4.88
C SER A 59 -7.18 -1.78 -5.00
N PHE A 60 -7.48 -0.91 -4.04
CA PHE A 60 -6.93 0.45 -3.99
C PHE A 60 -5.40 0.42 -3.86
N ALA A 61 -4.86 -0.40 -2.94
CA ALA A 61 -3.43 -0.60 -2.76
C ALA A 61 -2.76 -1.18 -4.01
N ALA A 62 -3.33 -2.25 -4.58
CA ALA A 62 -2.80 -2.88 -5.78
C ALA A 62 -2.83 -1.92 -6.99
N THR A 63 -3.94 -1.22 -7.20
CA THR A 63 -4.11 -0.26 -8.30
C THR A 63 -3.18 0.93 -8.15
N SER A 64 -3.01 1.46 -6.94
CA SER A 64 -2.07 2.56 -6.65
C SER A 64 -0.64 2.15 -6.98
N LEU A 65 -0.24 0.94 -6.58
CA LEU A 65 1.09 0.41 -6.89
C LEU A 65 1.28 0.26 -8.40
N LEU A 66 0.30 -0.31 -9.11
CA LEU A 66 0.37 -0.50 -10.56
C LEU A 66 0.46 0.82 -11.31
N LEU A 67 -0.32 1.83 -10.92
CA LEU A 67 -0.29 3.15 -11.52
C LEU A 67 1.05 3.87 -11.26
N ALA A 68 1.57 3.79 -10.04
CA ALA A 68 2.88 4.37 -9.73
C ALA A 68 4.01 3.71 -10.53
N LEU A 69 3.99 2.39 -10.69
CA LEU A 69 4.94 1.64 -11.52
C LEU A 69 4.79 1.98 -13.00
N HIS A 70 3.57 2.19 -13.47
CA HIS A 70 3.28 2.62 -14.83
C HIS A 70 3.95 3.97 -15.13
N TYR A 71 3.77 4.98 -14.27
CA TYR A 71 4.44 6.28 -14.42
C TYR A 71 5.96 6.19 -14.37
N GLN A 72 6.53 5.33 -13.53
CA GLN A 72 7.97 5.10 -13.48
C GLN A 72 8.52 4.51 -14.79
N ARG A 73 7.76 3.59 -15.42
CA ARG A 73 8.25 2.79 -16.55
C ARG A 73 7.95 3.42 -17.91
N SER A 74 6.72 3.87 -18.13
CA SER A 74 6.27 4.36 -19.43
C SER A 74 6.72 5.80 -19.66
N ASP A 75 6.33 6.69 -18.75
CA ASP A 75 6.49 8.14 -18.94
C ASP A 75 7.75 8.69 -18.26
N LYS A 76 8.41 7.86 -17.43
CA LYS A 76 9.49 8.27 -16.53
C LYS A 76 9.08 9.48 -15.67
N ASP A 77 7.79 9.63 -15.37
CA ASP A 77 7.23 10.75 -14.64
C ASP A 77 7.29 10.46 -13.13
N ILE A 78 8.44 10.80 -12.55
CA ILE A 78 8.70 10.66 -11.11
C ILE A 78 7.73 11.51 -10.28
N LYS A 79 7.25 12.65 -10.80
CA LYS A 79 6.35 13.53 -10.04
C LYS A 79 4.96 12.90 -9.93
N LYS A 80 4.41 12.38 -11.03
CA LYS A 80 3.14 11.66 -11.02
C LYS A 80 3.22 10.39 -10.17
N ALA A 81 4.27 9.59 -10.32
CA ALA A 81 4.48 8.40 -9.49
C ALA A 81 4.48 8.73 -7.99
N ARG A 82 5.18 9.81 -7.59
CA ARG A 82 5.20 10.29 -6.20
C ARG A 82 3.82 10.77 -5.74
N SER A 83 3.07 11.45 -6.61
CA SER A 83 1.72 11.92 -6.32
C SER A 83 0.79 10.77 -5.96
N VAL A 84 0.81 9.67 -6.74
CA VAL A 84 0.00 8.47 -6.47
C VAL A 84 0.33 7.89 -5.09
N PHE A 85 1.60 7.73 -4.76
CA PHE A 85 1.99 7.23 -3.44
C PHE A 85 1.60 8.16 -2.29
N ASN A 86 1.75 9.48 -2.47
CA ASN A 86 1.33 10.45 -1.46
C ASN A 86 -0.20 10.41 -1.26
N ASN A 87 -0.98 10.29 -2.34
CA ASN A 87 -2.44 10.16 -2.27
C ASN A 87 -2.83 8.89 -1.52
N PHE A 88 -2.17 7.76 -1.81
CA PHE A 88 -2.38 6.53 -1.06
C PHE A 88 -2.15 6.74 0.45
N VAL A 89 -1.01 7.31 0.84
CA VAL A 89 -0.70 7.57 2.26
C VAL A 89 -1.73 8.50 2.91
N LYS A 90 -2.17 9.55 2.20
CA LYS A 90 -3.21 10.46 2.68
C LYS A 90 -4.52 9.73 2.93
N THR A 91 -4.97 8.93 1.96
CA THR A 91 -6.22 8.15 2.05
C THR A 91 -6.17 7.14 3.20
N ILE A 92 -5.05 6.45 3.40
CA ILE A 92 -4.89 5.53 4.55
C ILE A 92 -5.02 6.29 5.88
N HIS A 93 -4.38 7.45 6.00
CA HIS A 93 -4.49 8.25 7.23
C HIS A 93 -5.90 8.79 7.47
N GLU A 94 -6.65 9.13 6.42
CA GLU A 94 -8.06 9.50 6.52
C GLU A 94 -8.90 8.30 7.01
N TYR A 95 -8.68 7.10 6.44
CA TYR A 95 -9.33 5.87 6.93
C TYR A 95 -8.98 5.53 8.39
N GLU A 96 -7.73 5.75 8.82
CA GLU A 96 -7.32 5.53 10.21
C GLU A 96 -7.95 6.55 11.17
N ALA A 97 -8.11 7.80 10.75
CA ALA A 97 -8.65 8.88 11.58
C ALA A 97 -10.18 8.82 11.75
N GLU A 98 -10.89 8.34 10.72
CA GLU A 98 -12.35 8.16 10.76
C GLU A 98 -12.80 6.93 11.59
N GLY A 99 -11.85 6.09 12.03
CA GLY A 99 -12.12 4.87 12.79
C GLY A 99 -12.34 5.03 14.30
N GLU A 100 -12.29 6.25 14.85
CA GLU A 100 -12.48 6.52 16.28
C GLU A 100 -13.95 6.75 16.70
N ASP A 101 -14.85 7.06 15.76
CA ASP A 101 -16.30 7.13 16.01
C ASP A 101 -16.98 5.82 15.58
N GLU A 102 -17.43 5.06 16.59
CA GLU A 102 -18.36 3.92 16.49
C GLU A 102 -18.00 2.81 15.47
N GLY A 103 -16.97 2.02 15.80
CA GLY A 103 -17.01 0.57 15.59
C GLY A 103 -16.81 0.03 14.17
N ARG A 104 -16.24 0.80 13.23
CA ARG A 104 -16.03 0.32 11.84
C ARG A 104 -14.60 0.10 11.37
N VAL A 105 -13.55 0.43 12.12
CA VAL A 105 -12.17 0.26 11.60
C VAL A 105 -11.22 -0.34 12.63
N LYS A 106 -11.57 -1.52 13.16
CA LYS A 106 -10.57 -2.38 13.81
C LYS A 106 -10.26 -3.66 13.06
N ASP A 107 -11.10 -4.01 12.10
CA ASP A 107 -10.91 -5.19 11.28
C ASP A 107 -11.21 -4.83 9.83
N CYS A 108 -10.18 -4.62 9.04
CA CYS A 108 -10.21 -5.30 7.75
C CYS A 108 -10.29 -6.79 8.10
N ASN A 109 -11.51 -7.33 8.25
CA ASN A 109 -11.82 -8.71 8.67
C ASN A 109 -11.34 -9.78 7.66
N CYS A 110 -10.41 -9.39 6.78
CA CYS A 110 -9.67 -10.24 5.86
C CYS A 110 -8.26 -10.60 6.36
N GLY A 111 -7.80 -10.08 7.50
CA GLY A 111 -6.42 -10.29 7.98
C GLY A 111 -5.35 -9.77 7.00
N CYS A 112 -5.74 -8.87 6.10
CA CYS A 112 -4.99 -8.52 4.88
C CYS A 112 -4.77 -7.01 4.67
N GLY A 113 -5.42 -6.16 5.48
CA GLY A 113 -5.30 -4.69 5.39
C GLY A 113 -3.90 -4.18 5.71
N ASP A 114 -3.27 -4.75 6.74
CA ASP A 114 -1.91 -4.38 7.15
C ASP A 114 -0.88 -4.80 6.10
N ASP A 115 -0.99 -6.04 5.59
CA ASP A 115 -0.07 -6.59 4.58
C ASP A 115 -0.08 -5.77 3.28
N CYS A 116 -1.25 -5.35 2.78
CA CYS A 116 -1.35 -4.61 1.53
C CYS A 116 -0.80 -3.20 1.65
N THR A 117 -1.12 -2.51 2.75
CA THR A 117 -0.62 -1.18 3.08
C THR A 117 0.90 -1.20 3.25
N ALA A 118 1.41 -2.18 4.01
CA ALA A 118 2.83 -2.35 4.24
C ALA A 118 3.62 -2.56 2.94
N ARG A 119 3.08 -3.34 1.98
CA ARG A 119 3.68 -3.54 0.66
C ARG A 119 3.72 -2.25 -0.18
N VAL A 120 2.67 -1.43 -0.14
CA VAL A 120 2.67 -0.14 -0.86
C VAL A 120 3.67 0.83 -0.23
N LEU A 121 3.72 0.90 1.10
CA LEU A 121 4.70 1.72 1.82
C LEU A 121 6.14 1.26 1.57
N GLN A 122 6.36 -0.05 1.49
CA GLN A 122 7.66 -0.62 1.12
C GLN A 122 8.06 -0.22 -0.31
N ALA A 123 7.15 -0.35 -1.27
CA ALA A 123 7.40 0.05 -2.65
C ALA A 123 7.68 1.55 -2.75
N PHE A 124 6.97 2.36 -1.96
CA PHE A 124 7.19 3.79 -1.88
C PHE A 124 8.56 4.13 -1.27
N ALA A 125 8.95 3.44 -0.20
CA ALA A 125 10.27 3.59 0.40
C ALA A 125 11.38 3.27 -0.60
N LEU A 126 11.24 2.20 -1.39
CA LEU A 126 12.19 1.86 -2.44
C LEU A 126 12.25 2.92 -3.53
N PHE A 127 11.09 3.43 -3.95
CA PHE A 127 11.00 4.51 -4.92
C PHE A 127 11.74 5.76 -4.44
N GLU A 128 11.50 6.22 -3.21
CA GLU A 128 12.18 7.42 -2.69
C GLU A 128 13.69 7.18 -2.49
N SER A 129 14.09 5.97 -2.10
CA SER A 129 15.52 5.61 -2.01
C SER A 129 16.22 5.72 -3.36
N ARG A 130 15.60 5.23 -4.44
CA ARG A 130 16.13 5.33 -5.82
C ARG A 130 16.18 6.76 -6.34
N ASN A 131 15.38 7.66 -5.78
CA ASN A 131 15.33 9.08 -6.13
C ASN A 131 16.07 9.98 -5.13
N ASN A 132 17.06 9.43 -4.40
CA ASN A 132 17.92 10.15 -3.45
C ASN A 132 17.20 10.80 -2.25
N LEU A 133 15.98 10.38 -1.92
CA LEU A 133 15.21 10.84 -0.76
C LEU A 133 15.29 9.84 0.40
N LEU A 134 16.53 9.57 0.85
CA LEU A 134 16.83 8.59 1.90
C LEU A 134 16.10 8.85 3.23
N PRO A 135 15.98 10.08 3.75
CA PRO A 135 15.26 10.31 5.01
C PRO A 135 13.78 9.91 4.91
N LYS A 136 13.13 10.24 3.80
CA LYS A 136 11.73 9.88 3.55
C LYS A 136 11.57 8.37 3.37
N SER A 137 12.49 7.73 2.66
CA SER A 137 12.52 6.27 2.52
C SER A 137 12.64 5.57 3.88
N ALA A 138 13.52 6.04 4.77
CA ALA A 138 13.66 5.50 6.13
C ALA A 138 12.37 5.64 6.95
N PHE A 139 11.68 6.78 6.84
CA PHE A 139 10.40 6.99 7.50
C PHE A 139 9.32 6.01 6.98
N LEU A 140 9.20 5.89 5.65
CA LEU A 140 8.21 5.03 5.01
C LEU A 140 8.43 3.54 5.32
N ILE A 141 9.68 3.07 5.29
CA ILE A 141 9.97 1.66 5.57
C ILE A 141 9.73 1.31 7.04
N ARG A 142 9.99 2.25 7.95
CA ARG A 142 9.62 2.08 9.36
C ARG A 142 8.11 1.95 9.51
N LYS A 143 7.34 2.82 8.85
CA LYS A 143 5.88 2.73 8.86
C LYS A 143 5.42 1.39 8.29
N ALA A 144 5.99 0.93 7.19
CA ALA A 144 5.69 -0.39 6.62
C ALA A 144 5.91 -1.54 7.64
N ILE A 145 6.97 -1.46 8.47
CA ILE A 145 7.26 -2.45 9.52
C ILE A 145 6.27 -2.34 10.69
N GLU A 146 5.78 -1.15 11.00
CA GLU A 146 4.72 -0.95 12.00
C GLU A 146 3.41 -1.65 11.56
N PHE A 147 3.12 -1.70 10.26
CA PHE A 147 1.99 -2.46 9.69
C PHE A 147 2.27 -3.97 9.59
N ASP A 148 3.38 -4.38 8.95
CA ASP A 148 3.77 -5.79 8.83
C ASP A 148 5.22 -5.99 9.34
N PRO A 149 5.40 -6.51 10.57
CA PRO A 149 6.71 -6.80 11.13
C PRO A 149 7.57 -7.76 10.29
N LYS A 150 6.95 -8.61 9.45
CA LYS A 150 7.70 -9.56 8.59
C LYS A 150 8.54 -8.84 7.55
N ILE A 151 8.15 -7.62 7.15
CA ILE A 151 8.90 -6.77 6.22
C ILE A 151 10.26 -6.37 6.78
N ALA A 152 10.47 -6.40 8.11
CA ALA A 152 11.77 -6.07 8.70
C ALA A 152 12.91 -6.93 8.16
N SER A 153 12.63 -8.19 7.77
CA SER A 153 13.60 -9.08 7.14
C SER A 153 14.15 -8.55 5.80
N LEU A 154 13.37 -7.72 5.10
CA LEU A 154 13.67 -7.17 3.78
C LEU A 154 14.62 -5.97 3.86
N LEU A 155 14.83 -5.37 5.04
CA LEU A 155 15.85 -4.33 5.26
C LEU A 155 17.27 -4.83 4.96
N ARG A 156 17.49 -6.15 5.07
CA ARG A 156 18.75 -6.83 4.76
C ARG A 156 19.07 -6.84 3.26
N TRP A 157 18.13 -6.45 2.41
CA TRP A 157 18.33 -6.46 0.97
C TRP A 157 19.26 -5.31 0.56
N LYS A 158 20.11 -5.56 -0.45
CA LYS A 158 21.10 -4.61 -0.96
C LYS A 158 20.51 -3.24 -1.31
N MET A 159 19.23 -3.19 -1.71
CA MET A 159 18.53 -1.95 -2.06
C MET A 159 18.21 -1.05 -0.86
N PHE A 160 18.23 -1.60 0.36
CA PHE A 160 18.01 -0.87 1.62
C PHE A 160 19.29 -0.78 2.47
N HIS A 161 20.43 -1.21 1.92
CA HIS A 161 21.71 -1.18 2.62
C HIS A 161 22.10 0.28 2.91
N GLY A 162 22.22 0.61 4.20
CA GLY A 162 22.42 1.99 4.71
C GLY A 162 21.16 2.67 5.29
N LEU A 163 19.96 2.16 4.99
CA LEU A 163 18.73 2.57 5.69
C LEU A 163 18.61 1.85 7.04
N GLU A 164 19.16 0.64 7.16
CA GLU A 164 19.26 -0.12 8.41
C GLU A 164 19.78 0.75 9.57
N HIS A 165 20.97 1.35 9.42
CA HIS A 165 21.55 2.18 10.46
C HIS A 165 20.66 3.38 10.86
N LYS A 166 19.92 3.98 9.92
CA LYS A 166 19.03 5.12 10.20
C LYS A 166 17.73 4.68 10.85
N VAL A 167 17.17 3.55 10.43
CA VAL A 167 15.95 2.95 11.01
C VAL A 167 16.24 2.46 12.43
N PHE A 168 17.34 1.73 12.64
CA PHE A 168 17.74 1.20 13.96
C PHE A 168 18.29 2.28 14.91
N ALA A 169 19.04 3.29 14.43
CA ALA A 169 19.46 4.41 15.30
C ALA A 169 18.27 5.22 15.85
N THR A 170 17.12 5.19 15.17
CA THR A 170 15.91 5.88 15.62
C THR A 170 15.09 5.02 16.59
N GLN A 171 15.21 3.69 16.57
CA GLN A 171 14.59 2.80 17.57
C GLN A 171 15.20 2.96 18.97
N LEU A 172 16.44 3.47 19.07
CA LEU A 172 17.10 3.78 20.34
C LEU A 172 16.71 5.16 20.93
N ARG A 173 15.85 5.94 20.25
CA ARG A 173 15.27 7.14 20.86
C ARG A 173 13.93 6.76 21.52
N PRO A 174 13.85 6.69 22.86
CA PRO A 174 12.58 6.46 23.52
C PRO A 174 11.58 7.53 23.09
N ASN A 175 10.38 7.10 22.71
CA ASN A 175 9.28 7.98 22.35
C ASN A 175 8.85 8.75 23.62
N PRO A 176 9.02 10.09 23.68
CA PRO A 176 8.69 10.85 24.89
C PRO A 176 7.18 10.91 25.17
N ARG A 177 6.33 10.42 24.25
CA ARG A 177 4.86 10.43 24.40
C ARG A 177 4.27 9.13 24.95
N ARG A 178 5.09 8.15 25.33
CA ARG A 178 4.65 6.92 26.02
C ARG A 178 5.43 6.71 27.33
N THR A 179 5.53 7.74 28.16
CA THR A 179 5.61 7.50 29.61
C THR A 179 4.20 7.60 30.15
N ASN A 180 3.51 6.46 30.17
CA ASN A 180 2.35 6.32 31.04
C ASN A 180 2.82 6.70 32.45
N LYS A 181 2.24 7.76 33.00
CA LYS A 181 2.21 7.95 34.44
C LYS A 181 1.22 6.91 34.97
N VAL A 182 1.72 5.69 35.08
CA VAL A 182 1.21 4.68 35.99
C VAL A 182 1.63 5.18 37.38
N ASP A 183 0.66 5.18 38.28
CA ASP A 183 0.72 5.38 39.73
C ASP A 183 0.98 6.80 40.26
N ASN A 184 -0.02 7.32 40.97
CA ASN A 184 0.03 7.28 42.44
C ASN A 184 -1.38 7.43 43.04
N SER A 185 -1.68 6.46 43.92
CA SER A 185 -2.50 6.47 45.13
C SER A 185 -3.43 7.66 45.41
#